data_AF-A0A9X3ZTX4-F1
#
_entry.id   AF-A0A9X3ZTX4-F1
#
_cell.length_a   1.000
_cell.length_b   1.000
_cell.length_c   1.000
_cell.angle_alpha   90.00
_cell.angle_beta   90.00
_cell.angle_gamma   90.00
#
_symmetry.space_group_name_H-M   'P 1'
#
loop_
_entity.id
_entity.type
_entity.pdbx_description
1 polymer ?
#
loop_
_entity_poly.entity_id
_entity_poly.type
_entity_poly.pdbx_seq_one_letter_code
_entity_poly.pdbx_strand_id
1 'polypeptide(L)'
;MSDLDITKIPGVMRSNNWQKGARLMDKWFSDPANTVPANGITSTDIITMDWVLGFSRARQVYDTLIAERIWLNDAARKEIVKLLARKNALGNGQQRFRLPRMLQAMENEAIQFRVIGGNMDMLIGPMDDLRAALGNFTFRVVVGGFVEAEMTEKKVASGPALKVPNGNYSVTIEEVGIYIKDSYDFNDPTGKDQDLGNWNFESNSVGRTGMNGGTSVHNSDFRKWRTANGKGGDFFIYSDLRILRQSVNNTFIFKR
;
A
#
# COMPACT_ATOMS: atom_id res chain seq x y z
N MET A 1 24.42 7.03 -32.44
CA MET A 1 23.14 6.76 -31.75
C MET A 1 22.92 7.95 -30.85
N SER A 2 21.76 8.61 -30.94
CA SER A 2 21.42 9.65 -29.97
C SER A 2 21.36 9.00 -28.58
N ASP A 3 22.07 9.55 -27.60
CA ASP A 3 22.02 9.06 -26.23
C ASP A 3 20.57 9.04 -25.73
N LEU A 4 20.18 7.96 -25.05
CA LEU A 4 18.87 7.83 -24.42
C LEU A 4 18.70 8.94 -23.37
N ASP A 5 17.79 9.88 -23.63
CA ASP A 5 17.44 10.93 -22.69
C ASP A 5 16.16 10.55 -21.92
N ILE A 6 16.34 9.90 -20.78
CA ILE A 6 15.22 9.47 -19.92
C ILE A 6 14.41 10.65 -19.35
N THR A 7 14.94 11.88 -19.38
CA THR A 7 14.20 13.07 -18.92
C THR A 7 13.01 13.43 -19.81
N LYS A 8 12.95 12.84 -21.02
CA LYS A 8 11.81 12.97 -21.94
C LYS A 8 10.64 12.04 -21.63
N ILE A 9 10.84 11.03 -20.77
CA ILE A 9 9.81 10.05 -20.40
C ILE A 9 8.53 10.71 -19.84
N PRO A 10 8.59 11.68 -18.92
CA PRO A 10 7.39 12.40 -18.46
C PRO A 10 6.61 13.08 -19.60
N GLY A 11 7.29 13.52 -20.67
CA GLY A 11 6.64 14.08 -21.85
C GLY A 11 5.76 13.04 -22.56
N VAL A 12 6.32 11.86 -22.82
CA VAL A 12 5.58 10.73 -23.42
C VAL A 12 4.41 10.29 -22.54
N MET A 13 4.63 10.21 -21.22
CA MET A 13 3.56 9.88 -20.27
C MET A 13 2.40 10.86 -20.36
N ARG A 14 2.66 12.18 -20.34
CA ARG A 14 1.60 13.20 -20.46
C ARG A 14 0.86 13.13 -21.79
N SER A 15 1.57 12.88 -22.90
CA SER A 15 0.95 12.69 -24.22
C SER A 15 -0.02 11.49 -24.29
N ASN A 16 0.15 10.50 -23.40
CA ASN A 16 -0.74 9.34 -23.28
C ASN A 16 -1.79 9.50 -22.16
N ASN A 17 -1.96 10.71 -21.60
CA ASN A 17 -2.80 10.99 -20.43
C ASN A 17 -2.37 10.27 -19.15
N TRP A 18 -1.08 9.93 -19.02
CA TRP A 18 -0.52 9.29 -17.82
C TRP A 18 -0.01 10.33 -16.84
N GLN A 19 -0.94 11.11 -16.31
CA GLN A 19 -0.64 12.31 -15.53
C GLN A 19 -0.03 11.97 -14.17
N LYS A 20 -0.45 10.87 -13.52
CA LYS A 20 0.10 10.49 -12.21
C LYS A 20 1.49 9.89 -12.33
N GLY A 21 1.72 9.02 -13.30
CA GLY A 21 3.04 8.48 -13.64
C GLY A 21 4.02 9.58 -13.98
N ALA A 22 3.62 10.55 -14.84
CA ALA A 22 4.47 11.68 -15.18
C ALA A 22 4.87 12.49 -13.93
N ARG A 23 3.92 12.81 -13.05
CA ARG A 23 4.19 13.57 -11.81
C ARG A 23 5.13 12.85 -10.86
N LEU A 24 4.99 11.53 -10.70
CA LEU A 24 5.91 10.73 -9.88
C LEU A 24 7.31 10.69 -10.48
N MET A 25 7.40 10.58 -11.80
CA MET A 25 8.67 10.61 -12.53
C MET A 25 9.35 11.98 -12.41
N ASP A 26 8.61 13.08 -12.59
CA ASP A 26 9.13 14.44 -12.37
C ASP A 26 9.68 14.60 -10.95
N LYS A 27 8.92 14.11 -9.96
CA LYS A 27 9.33 14.13 -8.55
C LYS A 27 10.65 13.39 -8.37
N TRP A 28 10.76 12.17 -8.87
CA TRP A 28 11.99 11.38 -8.79
C TRP A 28 13.18 12.15 -9.36
N PHE A 29 13.05 12.72 -10.57
CA PHE A 29 14.10 13.55 -11.18
C PHE A 29 14.44 14.81 -10.37
N SER A 30 13.48 15.40 -9.66
CA SER A 30 13.68 16.63 -8.88
C SER A 30 14.31 16.39 -7.49
N ASP A 31 14.05 15.23 -6.90
CA ASP A 31 14.44 14.91 -5.54
C ASP A 31 15.95 14.67 -5.40
N PRO A 32 16.54 14.93 -4.22
CA PRO A 32 17.94 14.58 -3.94
C PRO A 32 18.21 13.09 -4.19
N ALA A 33 19.37 12.79 -4.78
CA ALA A 33 19.76 11.41 -5.03
C ALA A 33 19.78 10.58 -3.75
N ASN A 34 19.08 9.46 -3.78
CA ASN A 34 19.15 8.40 -2.78
C ASN A 34 18.72 7.08 -3.42
N THR A 35 19.08 5.95 -2.80
CA THR A 35 18.75 4.59 -3.26
C THR A 35 17.89 3.84 -2.24
N VAL A 36 17.33 4.54 -1.26
CA VAL A 36 16.62 3.94 -0.13
C VAL A 36 15.30 4.69 0.01
N PRO A 37 14.17 4.13 -0.48
CA PRO A 37 12.88 4.80 -0.45
C PRO A 37 12.48 5.39 0.92
N ALA A 38 12.91 4.74 2.02
CA ALA A 38 12.67 5.20 3.39
C ALA A 38 13.40 6.50 3.76
N ASN A 39 14.49 6.83 3.06
CA ASN A 39 15.24 8.08 3.22
C ASN A 39 14.72 9.19 2.28
N GLY A 40 13.84 8.85 1.34
CA GLY A 40 13.26 9.77 0.39
C GLY A 40 12.14 10.63 0.95
N ILE A 41 11.82 11.70 0.23
CA ILE A 41 10.66 12.55 0.54
C ILE A 41 9.40 11.81 0.06
N THR A 42 8.67 11.23 1.01
CA THR A 42 7.46 10.44 0.75
C THR A 42 6.41 11.23 -0.04
N SER A 43 5.77 10.59 -1.02
CA SER A 43 4.64 11.14 -1.77
C SER A 43 3.31 10.73 -1.12
N THR A 44 2.46 11.71 -0.78
CA THR A 44 1.15 11.48 -0.14
C THR A 44 -0.02 12.16 -0.87
N ASP A 45 0.27 12.93 -1.93
CA ASP A 45 -0.69 13.80 -2.61
C ASP A 45 -0.92 13.42 -4.08
N ILE A 46 0.03 12.71 -4.71
CA ILE A 46 -0.07 12.38 -6.14
C ILE A 46 -1.09 11.27 -6.37
N ILE A 47 -1.04 10.20 -5.58
CA ILE A 47 -1.88 9.00 -5.74
C ILE A 47 -2.99 9.04 -4.70
N THR A 48 -4.24 8.91 -5.15
CA THR A 48 -5.42 8.82 -4.27
C THR A 48 -6.15 7.50 -4.48
N MET A 49 -6.87 7.05 -3.46
CA MET A 49 -7.71 5.85 -3.52
C MET A 49 -8.77 5.99 -4.61
N ASP A 50 -9.40 7.15 -4.75
CA ASP A 50 -10.41 7.37 -5.80
C ASP A 50 -9.83 7.27 -7.21
N TRP A 51 -8.62 7.80 -7.43
CA TRP A 51 -7.95 7.66 -8.71
C TRP A 51 -7.61 6.19 -9.01
N VAL A 52 -7.03 5.46 -8.04
CA VAL A 52 -6.67 4.05 -8.23
C VAL A 52 -7.91 3.18 -8.46
N LEU A 53 -9.00 3.43 -7.73
CA LEU A 53 -10.25 2.71 -7.90
C LEU A 53 -11.00 3.08 -9.18
N GLY A 54 -10.50 4.05 -9.97
CA GLY A 54 -10.92 4.28 -11.35
C GLY A 54 -10.47 3.17 -12.31
N PHE A 55 -9.45 2.39 -11.96
CA PHE A 55 -8.94 1.29 -12.77
C PHE A 55 -9.60 -0.03 -12.39
N SER A 56 -10.20 -0.71 -13.36
CA SER A 56 -10.95 -1.97 -13.14
C SER A 56 -10.14 -3.03 -12.40
N ARG A 57 -8.86 -3.21 -12.75
CA ARG A 57 -7.99 -4.22 -12.12
C ARG A 57 -7.71 -3.94 -10.64
N ALA A 58 -7.54 -2.67 -10.26
CA ALA A 58 -7.36 -2.31 -8.85
C ALA A 58 -8.70 -2.37 -8.09
N ARG A 59 -9.80 -1.93 -8.72
CA ARG A 59 -11.14 -2.04 -8.17
C ARG A 59 -11.54 -3.48 -7.88
N GLN A 60 -11.25 -4.41 -8.78
CA GLN A 60 -11.56 -5.83 -8.58
C GLN A 60 -10.88 -6.38 -7.31
N VAL A 61 -9.58 -6.09 -7.11
CA VAL A 61 -8.86 -6.51 -5.90
C VAL A 61 -9.44 -5.86 -4.64
N TYR A 62 -9.82 -4.58 -4.72
CA TYR A 62 -10.45 -3.85 -3.61
C TYR A 62 -11.82 -4.45 -3.24
N ASP A 63 -12.66 -4.72 -4.22
CA ASP A 63 -14.00 -5.28 -4.01
C ASP A 63 -13.90 -6.72 -3.45
N THR A 64 -12.98 -7.54 -3.96
CA THR A 64 -12.69 -8.87 -3.41
C THR A 64 -12.19 -8.79 -1.96
N LEU A 65 -11.27 -7.87 -1.65
CA LEU A 65 -10.78 -7.65 -0.29
C LEU A 65 -11.93 -7.35 0.69
N ILE A 66 -12.91 -6.56 0.26
CA ILE A 66 -14.11 -6.23 1.05
C ILE A 66 -15.04 -7.43 1.18
N ALA A 67 -15.33 -8.11 0.07
CA ALA A 67 -16.23 -9.26 0.04
C ALA A 67 -15.72 -10.39 0.95
N GLU A 68 -14.41 -10.65 0.93
CA GLU A 68 -13.75 -11.64 1.79
C GLU A 68 -13.60 -11.19 3.24
N ARG A 69 -13.84 -9.91 3.55
CA ARG A 69 -13.60 -9.30 4.87
C ARG A 69 -12.24 -9.69 5.43
N ILE A 70 -11.17 -9.42 4.68
CA ILE A 70 -9.85 -9.96 5.02
C ILE A 70 -9.35 -9.51 6.41
N TRP A 71 -9.91 -8.42 6.96
CA TRP A 71 -9.69 -7.95 8.33
C TRP A 71 -10.26 -8.86 9.43
N LEU A 72 -11.05 -9.87 9.08
CA LEU A 72 -11.63 -10.86 10.01
C LEU A 72 -11.10 -12.28 9.85
N ASN A 73 -10.24 -12.56 8.88
CA ASN A 73 -9.67 -13.90 8.74
C ASN A 73 -8.68 -14.22 9.87
N ASP A 74 -8.27 -15.48 9.99
CA ASP A 74 -7.42 -15.92 11.11
C ASP A 74 -6.08 -15.20 11.19
N ALA A 75 -5.48 -14.86 10.04
CA ALA A 75 -4.23 -14.09 10.01
C ALA A 75 -4.44 -12.66 10.53
N ALA A 76 -5.51 -12.00 10.11
CA ALA A 76 -5.88 -10.68 10.61
C ALA A 76 -6.16 -10.70 12.11
N ARG A 77 -6.92 -11.69 12.60
CA ARG A 77 -7.21 -11.84 14.03
C ARG A 77 -5.91 -11.95 14.85
N LYS A 78 -4.95 -12.75 14.38
CA LYS A 78 -3.63 -12.89 15.03
C LYS A 78 -2.88 -11.55 15.08
N GLU A 79 -2.85 -10.80 13.99
CA GLU A 79 -2.20 -9.49 13.95
C GLU A 79 -2.91 -8.45 14.82
N ILE A 80 -4.24 -8.48 14.89
CA ILE A 80 -5.03 -7.63 15.79
C ILE A 80 -4.71 -7.96 17.25
N VAL A 81 -4.63 -9.24 17.64
CA VAL A 81 -4.27 -9.61 19.02
C VAL A 81 -2.87 -9.10 19.38
N LYS A 82 -1.88 -9.24 18.48
CA LYS A 82 -0.53 -8.68 18.67
C LYS A 82 -0.56 -7.16 18.78
N LEU A 83 -1.37 -6.49 17.95
CA LEU A 83 -1.56 -5.04 18.00
C LEU A 83 -2.12 -4.58 19.35
N LEU A 84 -3.17 -5.24 19.85
CA LEU A 84 -3.80 -4.93 21.12
C LEU A 84 -2.86 -5.17 22.31
N ALA A 85 -2.06 -6.24 22.27
CA ALA A 85 -1.02 -6.50 23.26
C ALA A 85 0.06 -5.39 23.27
N ARG A 86 0.56 -5.00 22.08
CA ARG A 86 1.55 -3.91 21.93
C ARG A 86 1.01 -2.56 22.44
N LYS A 87 -0.30 -2.32 22.28
CA LYS A 87 -0.99 -1.11 22.77
C LYS A 87 -1.39 -1.20 24.25
N ASN A 88 -1.08 -2.30 24.94
CA ASN A 88 -1.51 -2.56 26.31
C ASN A 88 -3.05 -2.43 26.50
N ALA A 89 -3.83 -2.83 25.49
CA ALA A 89 -5.28 -2.68 25.45
C ALA A 89 -6.04 -3.89 26.06
N LEU A 90 -5.33 -4.93 26.50
CA LEU A 90 -5.90 -6.17 27.04
C LEU A 90 -6.07 -6.10 28.56
N GLY A 91 -6.93 -5.17 29.00
CA GLY A 91 -7.32 -5.00 30.41
C GLY A 91 -8.74 -5.51 30.70
N ASN A 92 -9.18 -5.38 31.96
CA ASN A 92 -10.50 -5.87 32.40
C ASN A 92 -11.69 -4.99 31.97
N GLY A 93 -11.44 -3.76 31.54
CA GLY A 93 -12.46 -2.85 31.02
C GLY A 93 -12.45 -2.79 29.49
N GLN A 94 -13.53 -2.28 28.90
CA GLN A 94 -13.58 -2.02 27.47
C GLN A 94 -12.53 -0.96 27.09
N GLN A 95 -11.75 -1.25 26.05
CA GLN A 95 -10.71 -0.37 25.53
C GLN A 95 -10.95 -0.09 24.05
N ARG A 96 -10.88 1.19 23.67
CA ARG A 96 -11.04 1.61 22.27
C ARG A 96 -9.68 1.72 21.59
N PHE A 97 -9.53 1.12 20.41
CA PHE A 97 -8.40 1.34 19.52
C PHE A 97 -8.89 2.04 18.25
N ARG A 98 -8.23 3.13 17.85
CA ARG A 98 -8.66 3.98 16.73
C ARG A 98 -7.82 3.70 15.49
N LEU A 99 -8.35 4.01 14.33
CA LEU A 99 -7.55 4.02 13.10
C LEU A 99 -6.35 4.96 13.27
N PRO A 100 -5.14 4.53 12.86
CA PRO A 100 -3.96 5.38 12.89
C PRO A 100 -4.10 6.54 11.90
N ARG A 101 -3.65 7.73 12.30
CA ARG A 101 -3.67 8.95 11.45
C ARG A 101 -2.30 9.33 10.88
N MET A 102 -1.23 8.85 11.49
CA MET A 102 0.14 9.10 11.07
C MET A 102 0.62 7.94 10.20
N LEU A 103 1.35 8.22 9.11
CA LEU A 103 1.85 7.19 8.18
C LEU A 103 2.65 6.09 8.90
N GLN A 104 3.58 6.47 9.77
CA GLN A 104 4.38 5.50 10.52
C GLN A 104 3.51 4.56 11.37
N ALA A 105 2.43 5.09 11.96
CA ALA A 105 1.47 4.28 12.70
C ALA A 105 0.65 3.38 11.75
N MET A 106 0.25 3.88 10.58
CA MET A 106 -0.43 3.08 9.56
C MET A 106 0.42 1.89 9.09
N GLU A 107 1.74 2.07 8.96
CA GLU A 107 2.66 0.97 8.63
C GLU A 107 2.77 -0.05 9.76
N ASN A 108 3.00 0.43 10.99
CA ASN A 108 3.22 -0.42 12.16
C ASN A 108 1.97 -1.21 12.60
N GLU A 109 0.79 -0.69 12.25
CA GLU A 109 -0.51 -1.22 12.63
C GLU A 109 -1.25 -1.91 11.48
N ALA A 110 -0.66 -2.00 10.29
CA ALA A 110 -1.25 -2.73 9.18
C ALA A 110 -1.38 -4.22 9.54
N ILE A 111 -2.59 -4.76 9.43
CA ILE A 111 -2.91 -6.14 9.82
C ILE A 111 -2.94 -7.10 8.63
N GLN A 112 -3.14 -6.58 7.42
CA GLN A 112 -3.28 -7.34 6.19
C GLN A 112 -2.90 -6.52 4.98
N PHE A 113 -2.64 -7.22 3.87
CA PHE A 113 -2.46 -6.60 2.56
C PHE A 113 -3.00 -7.47 1.41
N ARG A 114 -3.17 -6.83 0.26
CA ARG A 114 -3.36 -7.47 -1.05
C ARG A 114 -2.44 -6.80 -2.07
N VAL A 115 -1.82 -7.61 -2.91
CA VAL A 115 -0.99 -7.13 -4.02
C VAL A 115 -1.89 -6.87 -5.23
N ILE A 116 -1.62 -5.80 -5.96
CA ILE A 116 -2.22 -5.48 -7.26
C ILE A 116 -1.10 -5.57 -8.30
N GLY A 117 -1.41 -6.15 -9.47
CA GLY A 117 -0.45 -6.40 -10.54
C GLY A 117 0.01 -7.86 -10.58
N GLY A 118 1.29 -8.08 -10.86
CA GLY A 118 1.92 -9.40 -10.98
C GLY A 118 2.38 -9.72 -12.40
N ASN A 119 3.02 -10.88 -12.58
CA ASN A 119 3.71 -11.22 -13.83
C ASN A 119 2.80 -11.15 -15.07
N MET A 120 1.54 -11.56 -14.96
CA MET A 120 0.60 -11.50 -16.09
C MET A 120 0.17 -10.08 -16.43
N ASP A 121 -0.12 -9.23 -15.43
CA ASP A 121 -0.38 -7.80 -15.69
C ASP A 121 0.88 -7.12 -16.27
N MET A 122 2.05 -7.50 -15.75
CA MET A 122 3.33 -7.04 -16.27
C MET A 122 3.60 -7.53 -17.69
N LEU A 123 3.09 -8.68 -18.12
CA LEU A 123 3.28 -9.24 -19.47
C LEU A 123 2.24 -8.73 -20.49
N ILE A 124 0.96 -8.73 -20.14
CA ILE A 124 -0.17 -8.49 -21.06
C ILE A 124 -1.16 -7.42 -20.62
N GLY A 125 -0.98 -6.82 -19.44
CA GLY A 125 -1.89 -5.80 -18.91
C GLY A 125 -1.93 -4.52 -19.76
N PRO A 126 -2.79 -3.56 -19.41
CA PRO A 126 -2.77 -2.25 -20.07
C PRO A 126 -1.43 -1.53 -19.85
N MET A 127 -0.93 -0.86 -20.89
CA MET A 127 0.08 0.20 -20.73
C MET A 127 -0.70 1.47 -20.44
N ASP A 128 -0.83 1.84 -19.17
CA ASP A 128 -1.63 2.98 -18.72
C ASP A 128 -0.98 3.71 -17.54
N ASP A 129 -1.65 4.77 -17.07
CA ASP A 129 -1.17 5.62 -15.98
C ASP A 129 -0.97 4.85 -14.67
N LEU A 130 -1.83 3.88 -14.36
CA LEU A 130 -1.68 3.07 -13.16
C LEU A 130 -0.41 2.24 -13.19
N ARG A 131 -0.09 1.63 -14.35
CA ARG A 131 1.17 0.89 -14.52
C ARG A 131 2.37 1.84 -14.44
N ALA A 132 2.32 2.97 -15.14
CA ALA A 132 3.39 3.96 -15.15
C ALA A 132 3.66 4.55 -13.77
N ALA A 133 2.64 4.65 -12.92
CA ALA A 133 2.73 5.22 -11.58
C ALA A 133 3.18 4.22 -10.51
N LEU A 134 2.67 2.98 -10.53
CA LEU A 134 2.75 2.08 -9.38
C LEU A 134 3.26 0.67 -9.69
N GLY A 135 3.38 0.25 -10.96
CA GLY A 135 3.75 -1.12 -11.31
C GLY A 135 2.95 -2.18 -10.52
N ASN A 136 3.64 -2.90 -9.63
CA ASN A 136 3.00 -3.75 -8.62
C ASN A 136 2.97 -3.02 -7.27
N PHE A 137 1.79 -2.86 -6.67
CA PHE A 137 1.63 -2.15 -5.40
C PHE A 137 0.74 -2.92 -4.41
N THR A 138 0.59 -2.40 -3.20
CA THR A 138 -0.24 -3.05 -2.16
C THR A 138 -1.37 -2.18 -1.67
N PHE A 139 -2.57 -2.77 -1.53
CA PHE A 139 -3.55 -2.30 -0.55
C PHE A 139 -3.14 -2.81 0.82
N ARG A 140 -3.13 -1.93 1.81
CA ARG A 140 -2.88 -2.25 3.22
C ARG A 140 -4.10 -1.94 4.05
N VAL A 141 -4.33 -2.77 5.07
CA VAL A 141 -5.53 -2.72 5.91
C VAL A 141 -5.14 -2.40 7.34
N VAL A 142 -5.80 -1.40 7.92
CA VAL A 142 -5.76 -1.04 9.34
C VAL A 142 -7.18 -1.04 9.91
N VAL A 143 -7.32 -1.22 11.22
CA VAL A 143 -8.64 -1.36 11.86
C VAL A 143 -8.78 -0.50 13.10
N GLY A 144 -10.01 -0.06 13.36
CA GLY A 144 -10.44 0.63 14.57
C GLY A 144 -11.70 -0.01 15.14
N GLY A 145 -11.86 0.06 16.45
CA GLY A 145 -12.96 -0.57 17.18
C GLY A 145 -12.69 -0.63 18.68
N PHE A 146 -13.20 -1.67 19.34
CA PHE A 146 -13.00 -1.89 20.77
C PHE A 146 -12.71 -3.35 21.12
N VAL A 147 -12.03 -3.54 22.25
CA VAL A 147 -11.78 -4.84 22.86
C VAL A 147 -12.28 -4.81 24.30
N GLU A 148 -12.89 -5.91 24.75
CA GLU A 148 -13.38 -6.06 26.11
C GLU A 148 -13.10 -7.47 26.64
N ALA A 149 -12.71 -7.57 27.90
CA ALA A 149 -12.61 -8.86 28.58
C ALA A 149 -14.01 -9.44 28.81
N GLU A 150 -14.20 -10.71 28.48
CA GLU A 150 -15.43 -11.39 28.85
C GLU A 150 -15.45 -11.65 30.35
N MET A 151 -16.58 -11.31 30.97
CA MET A 151 -16.78 -11.43 32.41
C MET A 151 -17.68 -12.63 32.69
N THR A 152 -17.32 -13.44 33.68
CA THR A 152 -18.14 -14.53 34.21
C THR A 152 -18.53 -14.24 35.65
N GLU A 153 -19.68 -14.78 36.06
CA GLU A 153 -20.13 -14.68 37.44
C GLU A 153 -19.45 -15.75 38.30
N LYS A 154 -18.77 -15.30 39.36
CA LYS A 154 -18.21 -16.16 40.38
C LYS A 154 -19.04 -16.03 41.65
N LYS A 155 -19.69 -17.12 42.05
CA LYS A 155 -20.37 -17.20 43.35
C LYS A 155 -19.34 -17.04 44.47
N VAL A 156 -19.70 -16.24 45.47
CA VAL A 156 -18.91 -16.03 46.69
C VAL A 156 -19.70 -16.51 47.90
N ALA A 157 -18.99 -16.82 49.00
CA ALA A 157 -19.58 -17.46 50.18
C ALA A 157 -20.66 -16.59 50.87
N SER A 158 -20.57 -15.27 50.73
CA SER A 158 -21.59 -14.33 51.18
C SER A 158 -21.65 -13.13 50.22
N GLY A 159 -22.87 -12.69 49.90
CA GLY A 159 -23.12 -11.54 49.01
C GLY A 159 -23.42 -11.90 47.54
N PRO A 160 -23.69 -10.88 46.70
CA PRO A 160 -23.98 -11.06 45.28
C PRO A 160 -22.78 -11.61 44.51
N ALA A 161 -23.04 -12.31 43.40
CA ALA A 161 -21.98 -12.86 42.55
C ALA A 161 -21.05 -11.75 42.03
N LEU A 162 -19.75 -12.03 42.04
CA LEU A 162 -18.75 -11.11 41.51
C LEU A 162 -18.53 -11.39 40.03
N LYS A 163 -18.47 -10.33 39.21
CA LYS A 163 -18.02 -10.43 37.82
C LYS A 163 -16.49 -10.46 37.79
N VAL A 164 -15.92 -11.55 37.29
CA VAL A 164 -14.47 -11.71 37.11
C VAL A 164 -14.13 -12.03 35.65
N PRO A 165 -12.97 -11.59 35.14
CA PRO A 165 -12.55 -11.94 33.78
C PRO A 165 -12.40 -13.46 33.63
N ASN A 166 -12.94 -14.03 32.55
CA ASN A 166 -12.82 -15.46 32.26
C ASN A 166 -11.55 -15.83 31.44
N GLY A 167 -10.77 -14.81 31.02
CA GLY A 167 -9.55 -14.96 30.21
C GLY A 167 -9.77 -14.81 28.70
N ASN A 168 -11.02 -14.74 28.24
CA ASN A 168 -11.37 -14.41 26.86
C ASN A 168 -11.51 -12.90 26.68
N TYR A 169 -11.29 -12.47 25.44
CA TYR A 169 -11.49 -11.10 24.99
C TYR A 169 -12.34 -11.11 23.73
N SER A 170 -13.35 -10.25 23.71
CA SER A 170 -14.17 -9.95 22.53
C SER A 170 -13.62 -8.71 21.85
N VAL A 171 -13.31 -8.81 20.56
CA VAL A 171 -12.83 -7.69 19.72
C VAL A 171 -13.89 -7.39 18.69
N THR A 172 -14.36 -6.14 18.67
CA THR A 172 -15.32 -5.63 17.67
C THR A 172 -14.65 -4.59 16.80
N ILE A 173 -14.67 -4.78 15.49
CA ILE A 173 -14.14 -3.84 14.49
C ILE A 173 -15.28 -2.95 13.99
N GLU A 174 -15.13 -1.64 14.15
CA GLU A 174 -16.12 -0.62 13.73
C GLU A 174 -15.68 0.12 12.47
N GLU A 175 -14.38 0.23 12.24
CA GLU A 175 -13.79 0.97 11.13
C GLU A 175 -12.67 0.15 10.48
N VAL A 176 -12.67 0.07 9.16
CA VAL A 176 -11.59 -0.52 8.37
C VAL A 176 -11.02 0.58 7.47
N GLY A 177 -9.73 0.88 7.64
CA GLY A 177 -9.00 1.80 6.78
C GLY A 177 -8.20 1.02 5.74
N ILE A 178 -8.35 1.40 4.47
CA ILE A 178 -7.60 0.83 3.35
C ILE A 178 -6.83 1.94 2.66
N TYR A 179 -5.53 1.73 2.45
CA TYR A 179 -4.64 2.68 1.78
C TYR A 179 -3.65 1.93 0.88
N ILE A 180 -3.04 2.66 -0.04
CA ILE A 180 -1.99 2.13 -0.91
C ILE A 180 -0.63 2.40 -0.30
N LYS A 181 0.27 1.42 -0.40
CA LYS A 181 1.70 1.62 -0.24
C LYS A 181 2.45 1.03 -1.42
N ASP A 182 3.40 1.79 -1.94
CA ASP A 182 4.34 1.36 -2.96
C ASP A 182 5.72 2.02 -2.79
N SER A 183 6.77 1.48 -3.41
CA SER A 183 8.08 2.12 -3.54
C SER A 183 8.31 2.54 -4.99
N TYR A 184 8.57 3.84 -5.19
CA TYR A 184 8.94 4.37 -6.50
C TYR A 184 10.47 4.42 -6.56
N ASP A 185 11.05 3.37 -7.12
CA ASP A 185 12.49 3.20 -7.17
C ASP A 185 12.96 2.42 -8.40
N PHE A 186 14.24 2.59 -8.73
CA PHE A 186 14.89 1.94 -9.88
C PHE A 186 16.06 1.07 -9.41
N ASN A 187 15.86 0.35 -8.31
CA ASN A 187 16.84 -0.59 -7.79
C ASN A 187 16.50 -2.02 -8.26
N ASP A 188 17.54 -2.81 -8.50
CA ASP A 188 17.40 -4.21 -8.91
C ASP A 188 18.06 -5.13 -7.89
N PRO A 189 17.55 -6.37 -7.73
CA PRO A 189 18.34 -7.44 -7.14
C PRO A 189 19.68 -7.61 -7.88
N THR A 190 20.71 -8.07 -7.18
CA THR A 190 22.04 -8.30 -7.76
C THR A 190 21.96 -9.15 -9.04
N GLY A 191 22.53 -8.65 -10.14
CA GLY A 191 22.56 -9.32 -11.44
C GLY A 191 21.26 -9.21 -12.25
N LYS A 192 20.34 -8.31 -11.87
CA LYS A 192 19.13 -7.98 -12.63
C LYS A 192 19.21 -6.55 -13.16
N ASP A 193 18.51 -6.32 -14.26
CA ASP A 193 18.23 -4.98 -14.79
C ASP A 193 16.83 -5.03 -15.41
N GLN A 194 15.85 -4.47 -14.71
CA GLN A 194 14.46 -4.55 -15.17
C GLN A 194 14.26 -3.69 -16.42
N ASP A 195 13.69 -4.29 -17.47
CA ASP A 195 13.20 -3.59 -18.66
C ASP A 195 11.91 -2.83 -18.32
N LEU A 196 11.89 -1.53 -18.63
CA LEU A 196 10.81 -0.59 -18.39
C LEU A 196 10.06 -0.23 -19.68
N GLY A 197 10.35 -0.95 -20.76
CA GLY A 197 9.71 -0.80 -22.06
C GLY A 197 10.57 -0.03 -23.06
N ASN A 198 10.05 0.03 -24.28
CA ASN A 198 10.67 0.71 -25.41
C ASN A 198 9.93 2.03 -25.64
N TRP A 199 10.60 3.15 -25.37
CA TRP A 199 10.03 4.49 -25.36
C TRP A 199 10.41 5.24 -26.64
N ASN A 200 9.42 5.74 -27.36
CA ASN A 200 9.61 6.57 -28.55
C ASN A 200 9.21 8.02 -28.24
N PHE A 201 10.21 8.89 -28.19
CA PHE A 201 10.02 10.31 -27.87
C PHE A 201 9.52 11.15 -29.05
N GLU A 202 9.59 10.64 -30.28
CA GLU A 202 9.10 11.33 -31.48
C GLU A 202 7.60 11.09 -31.67
N SER A 203 7.18 9.82 -31.58
CA SER A 203 5.77 9.44 -31.72
C SER A 203 4.98 9.50 -30.41
N ASN A 204 5.64 9.79 -29.29
CA ASN A 204 5.05 9.73 -27.95
C ASN A 204 4.39 8.37 -27.65
N SER A 205 5.01 7.27 -28.07
CA SER A 205 4.50 5.92 -27.81
C SER A 205 5.46 5.12 -26.92
N VAL A 206 4.92 4.16 -26.19
CA VAL A 206 5.71 3.18 -25.45
C VAL A 206 5.21 1.77 -25.73
N GLY A 207 6.16 0.85 -25.85
CA GLY A 207 5.90 -0.55 -26.11
C GLY A 207 6.58 -1.49 -25.14
N ARG A 208 6.12 -2.73 -25.15
CA ARG A 208 6.65 -3.82 -24.31
C ARG A 208 7.88 -4.50 -24.92
N THR A 209 8.04 -4.36 -26.23
CA THR A 209 9.09 -5.03 -27.00
C THR A 209 9.66 -4.05 -28.00
N GLY A 210 10.86 -4.35 -28.53
CA GLY A 210 11.48 -3.57 -29.59
C GLY A 210 10.66 -3.53 -30.89
N MET A 211 9.66 -4.40 -31.06
CA MET A 211 8.76 -4.38 -32.23
C MET A 211 7.88 -3.13 -32.29
N ASN A 212 7.66 -2.47 -31.15
CA ASN A 212 6.88 -1.23 -31.07
C ASN A 212 7.72 0.03 -31.40
N GLY A 213 8.99 -0.16 -31.77
CA GLY A 213 9.95 0.94 -31.96
C GLY A 213 10.32 1.65 -30.66
N GLY A 214 11.17 2.67 -30.77
CA GLY A 214 11.69 3.41 -29.63
C GLY A 214 12.96 2.81 -29.02
N THR A 215 13.41 3.42 -27.93
CA THR A 215 14.62 3.02 -27.21
C THR A 215 14.26 2.24 -25.96
N SER A 216 14.87 1.09 -25.75
CA SER A 216 14.68 0.29 -24.54
C SER A 216 15.26 1.02 -23.33
N VAL A 217 14.43 1.19 -22.31
CA VAL A 217 14.76 1.88 -21.06
C VAL A 217 14.84 0.85 -19.94
N HIS A 218 15.89 0.90 -19.14
CA HIS A 218 16.07 0.01 -18.00
C HIS A 218 16.26 0.79 -16.70
N ASN A 219 16.11 0.10 -15.57
CA ASN A 219 16.46 0.64 -14.26
C ASN A 219 17.91 1.16 -14.22
N SER A 220 18.85 0.53 -14.94
CA SER A 220 20.24 1.00 -15.01
C SER A 220 20.40 2.39 -15.64
N ASP A 221 19.51 2.82 -16.54
CA ASP A 221 19.55 4.14 -17.14
C ASP A 221 19.21 5.23 -16.11
N PHE A 222 18.21 4.96 -15.26
CA PHE A 222 17.88 5.81 -14.11
C PHE A 222 19.03 5.89 -13.11
N ARG A 223 19.66 4.75 -12.77
CA ARG A 223 20.82 4.75 -11.87
C ARG A 223 22.01 5.54 -12.42
N LYS A 224 22.31 5.40 -13.72
CA LYS A 224 23.36 6.19 -14.39
C LYS A 224 23.05 7.69 -14.32
N TRP A 225 21.80 8.07 -14.63
CA TRP A 225 21.36 9.46 -14.55
C TRP A 225 21.49 10.01 -13.13
N ARG A 226 21.09 9.24 -12.11
CA ARG A 226 21.23 9.63 -10.69
C ARG A 226 22.67 9.94 -10.33
N THR A 227 23.59 9.02 -10.65
CA THR A 227 25.03 9.19 -10.38
C THR A 227 25.60 10.41 -11.08
N ALA A 228 25.18 10.69 -12.32
CA ALA A 228 25.68 11.82 -13.10
C ALA A 228 25.15 13.18 -12.61
N ASN A 229 23.97 13.23 -11.99
CA ASN A 229 23.26 14.49 -11.71
C ASN A 229 23.13 14.83 -10.21
N GLY A 230 23.40 13.90 -9.28
CA GLY A 230 23.17 14.12 -7.85
C GLY A 230 21.69 14.28 -7.48
N LYS A 231 20.81 13.85 -8.38
CA LYS A 231 19.34 13.87 -8.31
C LYS A 231 18.79 12.47 -8.58
N GLY A 232 17.48 12.25 -8.49
CA GLY A 232 16.91 10.92 -8.74
C GLY A 232 16.64 10.19 -7.43
N GLY A 233 15.77 10.76 -6.60
CA GLY A 233 15.52 10.23 -5.26
C GLY A 233 14.45 9.15 -5.26
N ASP A 234 14.77 7.96 -4.74
CA ASP A 234 13.75 6.94 -4.47
C ASP A 234 12.88 7.36 -3.28
N PHE A 235 11.59 7.01 -3.29
CA PHE A 235 10.65 7.38 -2.23
C PHE A 235 9.48 6.39 -2.09
N PHE A 236 8.82 6.40 -0.93
CA PHE A 236 7.55 5.70 -0.77
C PHE A 236 6.36 6.54 -1.27
N ILE A 237 5.36 5.85 -1.79
CA ILE A 237 4.06 6.40 -2.15
C ILE A 237 3.02 5.90 -1.15
N TYR A 238 2.20 6.82 -0.66
CA TYR A 238 0.97 6.52 0.07
C TYR A 238 -0.22 7.22 -0.56
N SER A 239 -1.37 6.56 -0.55
CA SER A 239 -2.64 7.22 -0.82
C SER A 239 -3.26 7.81 0.45
N ASP A 240 -4.35 8.56 0.26
CA ASP A 240 -5.33 8.83 1.30
C ASP A 240 -5.95 7.52 1.85
N LEU A 241 -6.50 7.61 3.06
CA LEU A 241 -7.12 6.49 3.76
C LEU A 241 -8.61 6.39 3.40
N ARG A 242 -9.01 5.31 2.73
CA ARG A 242 -10.41 5.00 2.48
C ARG A 242 -11.01 4.25 3.66
N ILE A 243 -11.94 4.88 4.37
CA ILE A 243 -12.54 4.37 5.61
C ILE A 243 -13.89 3.71 5.32
N LEU A 244 -14.02 2.45 5.72
CA LEU A 244 -15.26 1.68 5.69
C LEU A 244 -15.81 1.55 7.11
N ARG A 245 -16.93 2.21 7.38
CA ARG A 245 -17.67 2.03 8.63
C ARG A 245 -18.46 0.72 8.59
N GLN A 246 -18.32 -0.05 9.65
CA GLN A 246 -18.95 -1.36 9.77
C GLN A 246 -20.28 -1.24 10.51
N SER A 247 -21.36 -1.76 9.93
CA SER A 247 -22.72 -1.56 10.45
C SER A 247 -23.25 -2.70 11.32
N VAL A 248 -22.80 -3.95 11.17
CA VAL A 248 -23.00 -5.08 12.10
C VAL A 248 -22.26 -6.34 11.60
N ASN A 249 -21.71 -7.16 12.51
CA ASN A 249 -20.95 -8.42 12.28
C ASN A 249 -19.44 -8.32 11.95
N ASN A 250 -18.65 -7.71 12.84
CA ASN A 250 -17.19 -7.82 12.82
C ASN A 250 -16.57 -8.07 14.20
N THR A 251 -17.14 -9.04 14.92
CA THR A 251 -16.66 -9.43 16.25
C THR A 251 -16.00 -10.81 16.22
N PHE A 252 -14.89 -10.96 16.92
CA PHE A 252 -14.31 -12.27 17.20
C PHE A 252 -13.83 -12.36 18.65
N ILE A 253 -13.78 -13.58 19.17
CA ILE A 253 -13.32 -13.86 20.53
C ILE A 253 -11.97 -14.57 20.44
N PHE A 254 -11.06 -14.24 21.35
CA PHE A 254 -9.82 -14.98 21.54
C PHE A 254 -9.53 -15.16 23.03
N LYS A 255 -8.76 -16.20 23.35
CA LYS A 255 -8.26 -16.45 24.71
C LYS A 255 -6.84 -15.91 24.83
N ARG A 256 -6.57 -15.16 25.90
CA ARG A 256 -5.23 -14.67 26.22
C ARG A 256 -4.32 -15.78 26.73
#